data_AF-A0A645CDK0-F1
#
_entry.id   AF-A0A645CDK0-F1
#
_cell.length_a   1.000
_cell.length_b   1.000
_cell.length_c   1.000
_cell.angle_alpha   90.00
_cell.angle_beta   90.00
_cell.angle_gamma   90.00
#
_symmetry.space_group_name_H-M   'P 1'
#
loop_
_entity.id
_entity.type
_entity.pdbx_description
1 polymer ?
#
loop_
_entity_poly.entity_id
_entity_poly.type
_entity_poly.pdbx_seq_one_letter_code
_entity_poly.pdbx_strand_id
1 'polypeptide(L)'
;MKVYKIRYIGDKSILKRKTIGFLSSSKISSEQSIKCKEWVKQKIKNNEIIICGNINSIEQQIINILLENKQLFILVLANGFKTCINEKIGRAIDENRILILTPFEEEVITYTKETAYIRNRLIIKLSKELYVGTVSKGGNLDKLLQQEIYSKIPKEILPSIQHENNQVKNFIYSSETEKHLKRQSNPKTKSKLPKIEDKELFELLRVWRLEHSHKVNMPPYFIFSQVALIEISNKKPLTMEELLAIKGMGMINSNKYSEYIFNIIRNYIENKSQD
;
A
#
# COMPACT_ATOMS: atom_id res chain seq x y z
N MET A 1 4.79 -9.75 -20.72
CA MET A 1 3.93 -9.47 -19.55
C MET A 1 3.96 -10.67 -18.63
N LYS A 2 4.36 -10.52 -17.35
CA LYS A 2 4.19 -11.62 -16.38
C LYS A 2 2.69 -11.92 -16.25
N VAL A 3 2.28 -13.16 -16.53
CA VAL A 3 0.92 -13.63 -16.32
C VAL A 3 0.81 -14.02 -14.84
N TYR A 4 0.12 -13.20 -14.05
CA TYR A 4 -0.11 -13.49 -12.64
C TYR A 4 -1.28 -14.47 -12.50
N LYS A 5 -1.01 -15.67 -11.98
CA LYS A 5 -2.06 -16.63 -11.60
C LYS A 5 -2.76 -16.13 -10.34
N ILE A 6 -4.08 -15.95 -10.38
CA ILE A 6 -4.85 -15.51 -9.21
C ILE A 6 -5.06 -16.71 -8.29
N ARG A 7 -4.59 -16.59 -7.05
CA ARG A 7 -4.84 -17.52 -5.95
C ARG A 7 -5.95 -16.99 -5.05
N TYR A 8 -6.61 -17.89 -4.34
CA TYR A 8 -7.77 -17.55 -3.53
C TYR A 8 -7.98 -18.49 -2.34
N ILE A 9 -8.66 -17.99 -1.31
CA ILE A 9 -9.17 -18.75 -0.16
C ILE A 9 -10.64 -18.34 0.03
N GLY A 10 -11.54 -19.31 0.20
CA GLY A 10 -12.98 -19.10 0.37
C GLY A 10 -13.79 -19.36 -0.90
N ASP A 11 -15.09 -19.07 -0.84
CA ASP A 11 -16.03 -19.39 -1.91
C ASP A 11 -15.98 -18.36 -3.06
N LYS A 12 -15.66 -18.84 -4.27
CA LYS A 12 -15.62 -18.06 -5.51
C LYS A 12 -17.00 -17.63 -6.02
N SER A 13 -18.08 -18.27 -5.57
CA SER A 13 -19.45 -17.97 -6.04
C SER A 13 -19.82 -16.50 -5.84
N ILE A 14 -19.24 -15.86 -4.81
CA ILE A 14 -19.37 -14.43 -4.50
C ILE A 14 -19.03 -13.51 -5.70
N LEU A 15 -18.10 -13.92 -6.57
CA LEU A 15 -17.68 -13.13 -7.74
C LEU A 15 -18.78 -13.02 -8.81
N LYS A 16 -19.82 -13.86 -8.75
CA LYS A 16 -20.98 -13.79 -9.65
C LYS A 16 -21.95 -12.67 -9.25
N ARG A 17 -21.87 -12.19 -8.01
CA ARG A 17 -22.76 -11.15 -7.47
C ARG A 17 -22.26 -9.76 -7.84
N LYS A 18 -23.08 -8.73 -7.64
CA LYS A 18 -22.68 -7.34 -7.86
C LYS A 18 -21.67 -6.93 -6.78
N THR A 19 -20.48 -6.53 -7.20
CA THR A 19 -19.37 -6.16 -6.33
C THR A 19 -19.00 -4.69 -6.47
N ILE A 20 -18.62 -4.06 -5.36
CA ILE A 20 -18.21 -2.67 -5.31
C ILE A 20 -16.79 -2.58 -4.77
N GLY A 21 -15.85 -2.11 -5.57
CA GLY A 21 -14.47 -1.92 -5.16
C GLY A 21 -14.30 -0.68 -4.31
N PHE A 22 -13.46 -0.78 -3.30
CA PHE A 22 -12.99 0.33 -2.49
C PHE A 22 -11.50 0.53 -2.74
N LEU A 23 -11.12 1.74 -3.13
CA LEU A 23 -9.73 2.18 -3.22
C LEU A 23 -9.54 3.51 -2.50
N SER A 24 -8.38 3.67 -1.86
CA SER A 24 -8.05 4.92 -1.19
C SER A 24 -6.54 5.14 -1.13
N SER A 25 -6.12 6.39 -1.26
CA SER A 25 -4.75 6.80 -0.98
C SER A 25 -4.45 6.69 0.52
N SER A 26 -3.19 6.45 0.87
CA SER A 26 -2.78 6.33 2.28
C SER A 26 -2.90 7.64 3.07
N LYS A 27 -2.80 8.79 2.40
CA LYS A 27 -3.05 10.10 3.00
C LYS A 27 -4.54 10.41 2.94
N ILE A 28 -5.21 10.37 4.09
CA ILE A 28 -6.63 10.63 4.25
C ILE A 28 -6.85 11.59 5.42
N SER A 29 -7.74 12.57 5.26
CA SER A 29 -8.14 13.44 6.38
C SER A 29 -9.15 12.74 7.30
N SER A 30 -9.33 13.25 8.52
CA SER A 30 -10.33 12.72 9.46
C SER A 30 -11.74 12.73 8.87
N GLU A 31 -12.11 13.82 8.19
CA GLU A 31 -13.41 13.96 7.53
C GLU A 31 -13.61 12.92 6.41
N GLN A 32 -12.60 12.72 5.56
CA GLN A 32 -12.65 11.71 4.51
C GLN A 32 -12.75 10.29 5.07
N SER A 33 -12.07 10.03 6.18
CA SER A 33 -12.14 8.74 6.89
C SER A 33 -13.54 8.46 7.42
N ILE A 34 -14.19 9.46 8.03
CA ILE A 34 -15.59 9.35 8.51
C ILE A 34 -16.52 9.00 7.35
N LYS A 35 -16.44 9.74 6.23
CA LYS A 35 -17.26 9.49 5.04
C LYS A 35 -17.07 8.08 4.46
N CYS A 36 -15.83 7.58 4.42
CA CYS A 36 -15.56 6.21 3.98
C CYS A 36 -16.25 5.18 4.89
N LYS A 37 -16.23 5.40 6.21
CA LYS A 37 -16.88 4.49 7.18
C LYS A 37 -18.40 4.53 7.05
N GLU A 38 -18.98 5.72 6.89
CA GLU A 38 -20.42 5.88 6.66
C GLU A 38 -20.86 5.18 5.38
N TRP A 39 -20.09 5.34 4.31
CA TRP A 39 -20.32 4.64 3.05
C TRP A 39 -20.34 3.12 3.25
N VAL A 40 -19.35 2.55 3.95
CA VAL A 40 -19.32 1.11 4.25
C VAL A 40 -20.56 0.67 5.04
N LYS A 41 -20.97 1.44 6.05
CA LYS A 41 -22.19 1.15 6.83
C LYS A 41 -23.44 1.15 5.95
N GLN A 42 -23.55 2.05 4.98
CA GLN A 42 -24.65 2.05 4.02
C GLN A 42 -24.62 0.81 3.11
N LYS A 43 -23.44 0.42 2.62
CA LYS A 43 -23.28 -0.79 1.81
C LYS A 43 -23.63 -2.07 2.55
N ILE A 44 -23.29 -2.14 3.84
CA ILE A 44 -23.72 -3.23 4.73
C ILE A 44 -25.25 -3.28 4.83
N LYS A 45 -25.91 -2.14 5.06
CA LYS A 45 -27.39 -2.08 5.13
C LYS A 45 -28.07 -2.58 3.85
N ASN A 46 -27.47 -2.29 2.69
CA ASN A 46 -27.98 -2.73 1.39
C ASN A 46 -27.54 -4.17 1.02
N ASN A 47 -26.79 -4.84 1.90
CA ASN A 47 -26.19 -6.15 1.64
C ASN A 47 -25.34 -6.19 0.35
N GLU A 48 -24.64 -5.09 0.07
CA GLU A 48 -23.76 -4.97 -1.09
C GLU A 48 -22.37 -5.53 -0.77
N ILE A 49 -21.78 -6.24 -1.71
CA ILE A 49 -20.48 -6.91 -1.51
C ILE A 49 -19.36 -5.92 -1.83
N ILE A 50 -18.50 -5.68 -0.84
CA ILE A 50 -17.35 -4.79 -0.97
C ILE A 50 -16.10 -5.59 -1.33
N ILE A 51 -15.28 -5.07 -2.25
CA ILE A 51 -13.93 -5.52 -2.54
C ILE A 51 -12.95 -4.49 -1.99
N CYS A 52 -12.11 -4.83 -1.03
CA CYS A 52 -11.09 -3.92 -0.50
C CYS A 52 -9.73 -4.59 -0.40
N GLY A 53 -8.67 -3.80 -0.28
CA GLY A 53 -7.36 -4.32 0.11
C GLY A 53 -7.11 -4.21 1.61
N ASN A 54 -5.85 -4.39 2.02
CA ASN A 54 -5.48 -4.50 3.43
C ASN A 54 -4.19 -3.72 3.80
N ILE A 55 -3.83 -2.68 3.04
CA ILE A 55 -2.53 -2.01 3.20
C ILE A 55 -2.64 -0.81 4.14
N ASN A 56 -3.58 0.09 3.90
CA ASN A 56 -3.63 1.37 4.60
C ASN A 56 -4.59 1.35 5.81
N SER A 57 -4.46 2.34 6.69
CA SER A 57 -5.26 2.40 7.93
C SER A 57 -6.77 2.44 7.68
N ILE A 58 -7.23 3.09 6.61
CA ILE A 58 -8.67 3.14 6.30
C ILE A 58 -9.18 1.78 5.80
N GLU A 59 -8.41 1.06 4.98
CA GLU A 59 -8.72 -0.30 4.54
C GLU A 59 -8.85 -1.25 5.74
N GLN A 60 -7.93 -1.18 6.71
CA GLN A 60 -8.00 -1.95 7.95
C GLN A 60 -9.25 -1.63 8.77
N GLN A 61 -9.59 -0.34 8.90
CA GLN A 61 -10.80 0.10 9.60
C GLN A 61 -12.07 -0.39 8.91
N ILE A 62 -12.11 -0.37 7.58
CA ILE A 62 -13.23 -0.91 6.79
C ILE A 62 -13.37 -2.42 6.99
N ILE A 63 -12.26 -3.17 6.93
CA ILE A 63 -12.26 -4.61 7.18
C ILE A 63 -12.80 -4.92 8.58
N ASN A 64 -12.37 -4.18 9.60
CA ASN A 64 -12.88 -4.37 10.96
C ASN A 64 -14.40 -4.15 11.03
N ILE A 65 -14.92 -3.08 10.40
CA ILE A 65 -16.36 -2.82 10.34
C ILE A 65 -17.09 -3.98 9.64
N LEU A 66 -16.56 -4.48 8.52
CA LEU A 66 -17.15 -5.59 7.77
C LEU A 66 -17.17 -6.89 8.60
N LEU A 67 -16.07 -7.20 9.29
CA LEU A 67 -15.94 -8.38 10.15
C LEU A 67 -16.90 -8.31 11.35
N GLU A 68 -17.00 -7.15 12.02
CA GLU A 68 -17.88 -6.93 13.17
C GLU A 68 -19.36 -7.06 12.80
N ASN A 69 -19.74 -6.62 11.60
CA ASN A 69 -21.11 -6.70 11.10
C ASN A 69 -21.41 -8.03 10.37
N LYS A 70 -20.49 -9.00 10.42
CA LYS A 70 -20.58 -10.28 9.70
C LYS A 70 -20.93 -10.12 8.21
N GLN A 71 -20.50 -9.03 7.58
CA GLN A 71 -20.75 -8.76 6.18
C GLN A 71 -19.99 -9.75 5.30
N LEU A 72 -20.60 -10.17 4.19
CA LEU A 72 -19.93 -10.92 3.12
C LEU A 72 -19.10 -9.97 2.25
N PHE A 73 -17.78 -10.20 2.13
CA PHE A 73 -16.88 -9.31 1.37
C PHE A 73 -15.70 -10.03 0.71
N ILE A 74 -14.99 -9.31 -0.17
CA ILE A 74 -13.80 -9.81 -0.87
C ILE A 74 -12.59 -9.00 -0.42
N LEU A 75 -11.52 -9.70 -0.03
CA LEU A 75 -10.25 -9.13 0.38
C LEU A 75 -9.19 -9.39 -0.69
N VAL A 76 -8.55 -8.34 -1.22
CA VAL A 76 -7.49 -8.49 -2.22
C VAL A 76 -6.14 -8.07 -1.66
N LEU A 77 -5.23 -9.04 -1.54
CA LEU A 77 -3.92 -8.85 -0.94
C LEU A 77 -2.91 -8.28 -1.95
N ALA A 78 -1.95 -7.51 -1.42
CA ALA A 78 -0.81 -6.98 -2.17
C ALA A 78 0.49 -7.77 -1.90
N ASN A 79 0.34 -9.00 -1.45
CA ASN A 79 1.35 -9.99 -1.13
C ASN A 79 0.73 -11.39 -1.26
N GLY A 80 1.55 -12.44 -1.22
CA GLY A 80 1.12 -13.82 -1.10
C GLY A 80 0.38 -14.08 0.21
N PHE A 81 -0.17 -15.28 0.34
CA PHE A 81 -0.81 -15.68 1.59
C PHE A 81 0.23 -15.72 2.71
N LYS A 82 -0.05 -15.02 3.81
CA LYS A 82 0.71 -15.20 5.04
C LYS A 82 0.23 -16.47 5.72
N THR A 83 1.15 -17.24 6.28
CA THR A 83 0.86 -18.37 7.18
C THR A 83 0.09 -17.94 8.42
N CYS A 84 0.16 -16.67 8.82
CA CYS A 84 -0.61 -16.10 9.93
C CYS A 84 -1.78 -15.24 9.43
N ILE A 85 -2.98 -15.80 9.48
CA ILE A 85 -4.24 -15.08 9.27
C ILE A 85 -4.79 -14.71 10.66
N ASN A 86 -5.19 -13.46 10.85
CA ASN A 86 -5.81 -13.00 12.10
C ASN A 86 -7.04 -13.86 12.44
N GLU A 87 -7.23 -14.23 13.70
CA GLU A 87 -8.35 -15.05 14.20
C GLU A 87 -9.72 -14.59 13.67
N LYS A 88 -9.98 -13.27 13.65
CA LYS A 88 -11.25 -12.71 13.12
C LYS A 88 -11.45 -13.02 11.63
N ILE A 89 -10.37 -12.97 10.85
CA ILE A 89 -10.41 -13.31 9.43
C ILE A 89 -10.55 -14.83 9.25
N GLY A 90 -9.83 -15.63 10.05
CA GLY A 90 -9.95 -17.09 10.07
C GLY A 90 -11.39 -17.53 10.29
N ARG A 91 -12.04 -17.02 11.35
CA ARG A 91 -13.45 -17.27 11.62
C ARG A 91 -14.37 -16.84 10.48
N ALA A 92 -14.08 -15.71 9.81
CA ALA A 92 -14.87 -15.28 8.66
C ALA A 92 -14.69 -16.18 7.43
N ILE A 93 -13.52 -16.82 7.26
CA ILE A 93 -13.27 -17.83 6.23
C ILE A 93 -14.12 -19.07 6.55
N ASP A 94 -14.06 -19.56 7.79
CA ASP A 94 -14.80 -20.75 8.22
C ASP A 94 -16.32 -20.56 8.08
N GLU A 95 -16.82 -19.34 8.33
CA GLU A 95 -18.21 -18.96 8.15
C GLU A 95 -18.58 -18.66 6.67
N ASN A 96 -17.66 -18.87 5.70
CA ASN A 96 -17.83 -18.57 4.27
C ASN A 96 -18.25 -17.12 3.98
N ARG A 97 -17.78 -16.17 4.79
CA ARG A 97 -18.12 -14.74 4.67
C ARG A 97 -17.04 -13.89 4.02
N ILE A 98 -15.90 -14.48 3.69
CA ILE A 98 -14.81 -13.77 3.03
C ILE A 98 -14.23 -14.61 1.89
N LEU A 99 -14.01 -13.96 0.75
CA LEU A 99 -13.15 -14.48 -0.31
C LEU A 99 -11.86 -13.66 -0.30
N ILE A 100 -10.73 -14.31 -0.03
CA ILE A 100 -9.42 -13.67 -0.11
C ILE A 100 -8.82 -14.00 -1.47
N LEU A 101 -8.28 -12.99 -2.15
CA LEU A 101 -7.62 -13.10 -3.46
C LEU A 101 -6.21 -12.52 -3.40
N THR A 102 -5.28 -13.16 -4.08
CA THR A 102 -3.94 -12.61 -4.33
C THR A 102 -3.45 -12.96 -5.72
N PRO A 103 -2.91 -12.00 -6.49
CA PRO A 103 -2.22 -12.29 -7.74
C PRO A 103 -0.76 -12.71 -7.52
N PHE A 104 -0.31 -12.84 -6.27
CA PHE A 104 1.09 -13.09 -5.95
C PHE A 104 1.35 -14.52 -5.50
N GLU A 105 2.61 -14.95 -5.63
CA GLU A 105 3.11 -16.19 -5.05
C GLU A 105 3.31 -16.01 -3.53
N GLU A 106 3.39 -17.12 -2.79
CA GLU A 106 3.53 -17.10 -1.32
C GLU A 106 4.82 -16.41 -0.86
N GLU A 107 5.87 -16.46 -1.68
CA GLU A 107 7.16 -15.81 -1.41
C GLU A 107 7.09 -14.28 -1.52
N VAL A 108 6.05 -13.73 -2.16
CA VAL A 108 5.88 -12.27 -2.30
C VAL A 108 5.24 -11.73 -1.03
N ILE A 109 6.02 -11.58 0.01
CA ILE A 109 5.57 -11.21 1.35
C ILE A 109 5.44 -9.69 1.58
N THR A 110 6.14 -8.89 0.78
CA THR A 110 6.33 -7.45 0.97
C THR A 110 5.34 -6.57 0.20
N TYR A 111 4.83 -5.53 0.85
CA TYR A 111 4.04 -4.48 0.20
C TYR A 111 4.95 -3.46 -0.48
N THR A 112 4.95 -3.41 -1.82
CA THR A 112 5.65 -2.39 -2.60
C THR A 112 4.67 -1.53 -3.38
N LYS A 113 5.16 -0.45 -4.00
CA LYS A 113 4.35 0.36 -4.93
C LYS A 113 3.84 -0.46 -6.11
N GLU A 114 4.65 -1.41 -6.58
CA GLU A 114 4.31 -2.30 -7.70
C GLU A 114 3.26 -3.33 -7.29
N THR A 115 3.43 -3.99 -6.14
CA THR A 115 2.43 -4.98 -5.68
C THR A 115 1.11 -4.30 -5.35
N ALA A 116 1.13 -3.10 -4.76
CA ALA A 116 -0.07 -2.28 -4.57
C ALA A 116 -0.72 -1.89 -5.91
N TYR A 117 0.05 -1.55 -6.94
CA TYR A 117 -0.47 -1.24 -8.27
C TYR A 117 -1.16 -2.44 -8.91
N ILE A 118 -0.52 -3.61 -8.91
CA ILE A 118 -1.08 -4.86 -9.45
C ILE A 118 -2.36 -5.26 -8.68
N ARG A 119 -2.33 -5.18 -7.35
CA ARG A 119 -3.50 -5.42 -6.48
C ARG A 119 -4.64 -4.47 -6.80
N ASN A 120 -4.38 -3.17 -6.92
CA ASN A 120 -5.41 -2.18 -7.21
C ASN A 120 -6.04 -2.42 -8.58
N ARG A 121 -5.25 -2.81 -9.59
CA ARG A 121 -5.78 -3.24 -10.89
C ARG A 121 -6.70 -4.44 -10.78
N LEU A 122 -6.35 -5.41 -9.92
CA LEU A 122 -7.20 -6.56 -9.68
C LEU A 122 -8.54 -6.16 -9.04
N ILE A 123 -8.53 -5.27 -8.03
CA ILE A 123 -9.76 -4.73 -7.44
C ILE A 123 -10.62 -4.10 -8.54
N ILE A 124 -10.08 -3.16 -9.32
CA ILE A 124 -10.83 -2.48 -10.39
C ILE A 124 -11.43 -3.47 -11.39
N LYS A 125 -10.67 -4.51 -11.77
CA LYS A 125 -11.13 -5.53 -12.72
C LYS A 125 -12.28 -6.38 -12.17
N LEU A 126 -12.27 -6.68 -10.87
CA LEU A 126 -13.29 -7.51 -10.22
C LEU A 126 -14.54 -6.73 -9.83
N SER A 127 -14.44 -5.41 -9.78
CA SER A 127 -15.50 -4.51 -9.36
C SER A 127 -16.47 -4.17 -10.50
N LYS A 128 -17.78 -4.19 -10.20
CA LYS A 128 -18.80 -3.63 -11.09
C LYS A 128 -18.91 -2.12 -10.93
N GLU A 129 -18.74 -1.64 -9.70
CA GLU A 129 -18.67 -0.22 -9.35
C GLU A 129 -17.43 0.05 -8.51
N LEU A 130 -16.88 1.25 -8.58
CA LEU A 130 -15.71 1.64 -7.80
C LEU A 130 -16.02 2.88 -6.97
N TYR A 131 -15.83 2.73 -5.66
CA TYR A 131 -15.80 3.85 -4.72
C TYR A 131 -14.35 4.21 -4.40
N VAL A 132 -14.02 5.48 -4.59
CA VAL A 132 -12.69 6.00 -4.32
C VAL A 132 -12.76 6.99 -3.17
N GLY A 133 -12.28 6.58 -2.00
CA GLY A 133 -12.36 7.40 -0.79
C GLY A 133 -11.56 8.70 -0.89
N THR A 134 -10.28 8.58 -1.26
CA THR A 134 -9.41 9.73 -1.53
C THR A 134 -8.32 9.42 -2.55
N VAL A 135 -7.93 10.42 -3.33
CA VAL A 135 -6.85 10.36 -4.31
C VAL A 135 -5.86 11.48 -4.04
N SER A 136 -4.62 11.12 -3.70
CA SER A 136 -3.52 12.09 -3.68
C SER A 136 -3.04 12.38 -5.10
N LYS A 137 -3.16 13.63 -5.53
CA LYS A 137 -2.72 14.08 -6.87
C LYS A 137 -1.26 13.70 -7.15
N GLY A 138 -0.99 13.17 -8.33
CA GLY A 138 0.33 12.66 -8.76
C GLY A 138 0.77 11.37 -8.05
N GLY A 139 -0.06 10.83 -7.14
CA GLY A 139 0.18 9.56 -6.46
C GLY A 139 -0.02 8.35 -7.38
N ASN A 140 0.35 7.17 -6.90
CA ASN A 140 0.22 5.94 -7.70
C ASN A 140 -1.23 5.60 -8.06
N LEU A 141 -2.16 5.84 -7.13
CA LEU A 141 -3.59 5.64 -7.38
C LEU A 141 -4.12 6.63 -8.43
N ASP A 142 -3.71 7.89 -8.34
CA ASP A 142 -4.08 8.92 -9.33
C ASP A 142 -3.60 8.53 -10.74
N LYS A 143 -2.33 8.14 -10.86
CA LYS A 143 -1.76 7.64 -12.13
C LYS A 143 -2.48 6.41 -12.66
N LEU A 144 -2.83 5.46 -11.78
CA LEU A 144 -3.55 4.26 -12.16
C LEU A 144 -4.94 4.59 -12.72
N LEU A 145 -5.64 5.54 -12.10
CA LEU A 145 -6.96 5.98 -12.55
C LEU A 145 -6.91 6.82 -13.83
N GLN A 146 -5.78 7.48 -14.12
CA GLN A 146 -5.58 8.30 -15.32
C GLN A 146 -5.13 7.51 -16.57
N GLN A 147 -4.68 6.27 -16.43
CA GLN A 147 -4.26 5.45 -17.59
C GLN A 147 -5.45 5.21 -18.53
N GLU A 148 -5.23 5.35 -19.86
CA GLU A 148 -6.24 5.47 -20.93
C GLU A 148 -7.30 4.35 -21.03
N ILE A 149 -7.13 3.25 -20.28
CA ILE A 149 -8.18 2.23 -20.12
C ILE A 149 -9.41 2.80 -19.38
N TYR A 150 -9.24 3.91 -18.65
CA TYR A 150 -10.28 4.60 -17.88
C TYR A 150 -10.56 6.04 -18.34
N SER A 151 -9.87 6.52 -19.39
CA SER A 151 -10.05 7.90 -19.90
C SER A 151 -11.29 8.06 -20.79
N LYS A 152 -11.93 6.96 -21.22
CA LYS A 152 -13.18 6.97 -22.00
C LYS A 152 -14.45 7.10 -21.16
N ILE A 153 -14.34 7.50 -19.89
CA ILE A 153 -15.48 7.60 -18.97
C ILE A 153 -15.94 9.07 -18.93
N PRO A 154 -17.13 9.38 -19.47
CA PRO A 154 -17.64 10.75 -19.50
C PRO A 154 -17.84 11.31 -18.10
N LYS A 155 -17.48 12.58 -17.90
CA LYS A 155 -17.49 13.28 -16.60
C LYS A 155 -18.85 13.86 -16.22
N GLU A 156 -19.93 13.43 -16.86
CA GLU A 156 -21.24 14.05 -16.73
C GLU A 156 -22.31 12.95 -16.59
N ILE A 157 -23.05 13.00 -15.46
CA ILE A 157 -24.39 12.41 -15.20
C ILE A 157 -24.44 11.10 -14.34
N LEU A 158 -24.77 11.27 -13.05
CA LEU A 158 -25.83 10.49 -12.34
C LEU A 158 -27.20 11.08 -12.79
N PRO A 159 -28.37 10.41 -12.83
CA PRO A 159 -28.78 9.01 -12.56
C PRO A 159 -29.61 8.36 -13.71
N SER A 160 -30.14 7.14 -13.47
CA SER A 160 -31.16 6.36 -14.25
C SER A 160 -30.63 5.18 -15.09
N ILE A 161 -31.46 4.14 -15.14
CA ILE A 161 -31.13 2.73 -15.42
C ILE A 161 -31.14 2.41 -16.93
N GLN A 162 -30.20 1.57 -17.40
CA GLN A 162 -30.41 0.26 -18.08
C GLN A 162 -29.34 -0.13 -19.11
N HIS A 163 -28.92 -1.39 -18.93
CA HIS A 163 -28.29 -2.40 -19.80
C HIS A 163 -26.93 -2.23 -20.51
N GLU A 164 -26.17 -3.31 -20.28
CA GLU A 164 -25.22 -4.04 -21.12
C GLU A 164 -23.83 -3.51 -21.48
N ASN A 165 -22.93 -4.49 -21.45
CA ASN A 165 -21.50 -4.52 -21.76
C ASN A 165 -20.49 -4.02 -20.71
N ASN A 166 -19.48 -4.88 -20.55
CA ASN A 166 -18.48 -5.03 -19.50
C ASN A 166 -17.46 -3.86 -19.45
N GLN A 167 -17.87 -2.71 -18.93
CA GLN A 167 -16.97 -1.64 -18.49
C GLN A 167 -17.51 -1.07 -17.17
N VAL A 168 -16.63 -0.68 -16.25
CA VAL A 168 -16.99 -0.08 -14.95
C VAL A 168 -17.85 1.16 -15.23
N LYS A 169 -19.16 1.09 -14.93
CA LYS A 169 -20.12 2.10 -15.39
C LYS A 169 -20.21 3.33 -14.50
N ASN A 170 -19.76 3.31 -13.24
CA ASN A 170 -19.85 4.48 -12.36
C ASN A 170 -18.66 4.60 -11.39
N PHE A 171 -17.97 5.74 -11.45
CA PHE A 171 -17.00 6.17 -10.44
C PHE A 171 -17.72 7.15 -9.51
N ILE A 172 -17.81 6.80 -8.23
CA ILE A 172 -18.36 7.71 -7.21
C ILE A 172 -17.19 8.28 -6.43
N TYR A 173 -16.86 9.54 -6.73
CA TYR A 173 -15.92 10.32 -5.93
C TYR A 173 -16.66 10.99 -4.77
N SER A 174 -15.97 11.21 -3.65
CA SER A 174 -16.49 12.10 -2.60
C SER A 174 -16.59 13.54 -3.12
N SER A 175 -17.60 14.29 -2.68
CA SER A 175 -17.87 15.68 -3.08
C SER A 175 -16.67 16.62 -2.90
N GLU A 176 -15.75 16.32 -1.99
CA GLU A 176 -14.53 17.08 -1.74
C GLU A 176 -13.40 16.70 -2.69
N THR A 177 -13.37 15.46 -3.17
CA THR A 177 -12.39 15.01 -4.17
C THR A 177 -12.59 15.75 -5.49
N GLU A 178 -13.85 15.99 -5.89
CA GLU A 178 -14.19 16.81 -7.06
C GLU A 178 -13.74 18.28 -6.91
N LYS A 179 -13.94 18.87 -5.72
CA LYS A 179 -13.50 20.25 -5.41
C LYS A 179 -11.97 20.37 -5.38
N HIS A 180 -11.26 19.35 -4.91
CA HIS A 180 -9.79 19.35 -4.81
C HIS A 180 -9.11 19.17 -6.18
N LEU A 181 -9.67 18.34 -7.05
CA LEU A 181 -9.17 18.13 -8.41
C LEU A 181 -9.29 19.39 -9.27
N LYS A 182 -10.37 20.18 -9.09
CA LYS A 182 -10.58 21.46 -9.79
C LYS A 182 -9.65 22.59 -9.30
N ARG A 183 -9.13 22.53 -8.07
CA ARG A 183 -8.34 23.62 -7.45
C ARG A 183 -6.83 23.58 -7.70
N GLN A 184 -6.24 22.46 -8.13
CA GLN A 184 -4.77 22.30 -8.16
C GLN A 184 -4.16 22.28 -9.56
N SER A 185 -4.66 23.06 -10.53
CA SER A 185 -4.00 23.25 -11.83
C SER A 185 -2.60 23.89 -11.78
N ASN A 186 -2.04 24.19 -10.59
CA ASN A 186 -0.66 24.70 -10.45
C ASN A 186 0.27 23.74 -9.67
N PRO A 187 1.54 23.53 -10.11
CA PRO A 187 2.46 22.54 -9.54
C PRO A 187 3.34 23.12 -8.40
N LYS A 188 3.63 22.32 -7.35
CA LYS A 188 4.67 22.63 -6.34
C LYS A 188 5.65 21.46 -6.07
N THR A 189 6.90 21.70 -6.50
CA THR A 189 8.27 21.35 -6.02
C THR A 189 8.60 20.04 -5.26
N LYS A 190 9.59 19.28 -5.81
CA LYS A 190 10.33 18.16 -5.20
C LYS A 190 11.53 18.66 -4.38
N SER A 191 11.81 18.11 -3.19
CA SER A 191 13.05 18.37 -2.44
C SER A 191 14.23 17.51 -2.97
N LYS A 192 15.45 18.06 -2.94
CA LYS A 192 16.69 17.46 -3.50
C LYS A 192 17.36 16.55 -2.44
N LEU A 193 17.85 15.37 -2.86
CA LEU A 193 18.57 14.41 -1.99
C LEU A 193 20.02 14.89 -1.70
N PRO A 194 20.63 14.50 -0.56
CA PRO A 194 22.04 14.79 -0.28
C PRO A 194 22.98 14.06 -1.25
N LYS A 195 24.19 14.59 -1.44
CA LYS A 195 25.24 13.97 -2.27
C LYS A 195 25.89 12.82 -1.49
N ILE A 196 26.19 11.72 -2.19
CA ILE A 196 26.96 10.60 -1.66
C ILE A 196 28.44 10.93 -1.81
N GLU A 197 29.16 10.98 -0.70
CA GLU A 197 30.60 11.26 -0.67
C GLU A 197 31.39 9.96 -0.62
N ASP A 198 31.03 9.08 0.31
CA ASP A 198 31.66 7.77 0.47
C ASP A 198 30.81 6.68 -0.23
N LYS A 199 31.14 6.41 -1.50
CA LYS A 199 30.41 5.45 -2.34
C LYS A 199 30.60 4.01 -1.89
N GLU A 200 31.76 3.69 -1.33
CA GLU A 200 32.13 2.32 -0.98
C GLU A 200 31.39 1.88 0.29
N LEU A 201 31.47 2.69 1.35
CA LEU A 201 30.69 2.44 2.57
C LEU A 201 29.18 2.53 2.31
N PHE A 202 28.75 3.41 1.40
CA PHE A 202 27.35 3.46 0.98
C PHE A 202 26.88 2.13 0.38
N GLU A 203 27.67 1.51 -0.51
CA GLU A 203 27.29 0.23 -1.11
C GLU A 203 27.32 -0.91 -0.08
N LEU A 204 28.31 -0.96 0.83
CA LEU A 204 28.33 -1.93 1.93
C LEU A 204 27.07 -1.86 2.80
N LEU A 205 26.72 -0.65 3.25
CA LEU A 205 25.52 -0.41 4.04
C LEU A 205 24.24 -0.69 3.23
N ARG A 206 24.24 -0.43 1.93
CA ARG A 206 23.11 -0.72 1.04
C ARG A 206 22.88 -2.21 0.87
N VAL A 207 23.94 -2.98 0.66
CA VAL A 207 23.91 -4.45 0.56
C VAL A 207 23.44 -5.04 1.87
N TRP A 208 24.06 -4.65 3.00
CA TRP A 208 23.61 -5.13 4.31
C TRP A 208 22.15 -4.77 4.58
N ARG A 209 21.73 -3.53 4.27
CA ARG A 209 20.33 -3.10 4.45
C ARG A 209 19.38 -3.96 3.62
N LEU A 210 19.76 -4.33 2.40
CA LEU A 210 18.97 -5.21 1.54
C LEU A 210 18.88 -6.62 2.14
N GLU A 211 20.01 -7.24 2.46
CA GLU A 211 20.08 -8.58 3.05
C GLU A 211 19.32 -8.67 4.38
N HIS A 212 19.54 -7.70 5.27
CA HIS A 212 18.86 -7.66 6.55
C HIS A 212 17.36 -7.47 6.36
N SER A 213 16.94 -6.62 5.40
CA SER A 213 15.53 -6.43 5.08
C SER A 213 14.86 -7.72 4.57
N HIS A 214 15.60 -8.54 3.81
CA HIS A 214 15.14 -9.88 3.42
C HIS A 214 14.99 -10.80 4.63
N LYS A 215 15.98 -10.84 5.54
CA LYS A 215 15.95 -11.66 6.76
C LYS A 215 14.76 -11.34 7.66
N VAL A 216 14.44 -10.06 7.82
CA VAL A 216 13.34 -9.60 8.69
C VAL A 216 12.02 -9.40 7.94
N ASN A 217 11.95 -9.78 6.66
CA ASN A 217 10.75 -9.67 5.84
C ASN A 217 10.13 -8.25 5.82
N MET A 218 10.97 -7.25 5.56
CA MET A 218 10.55 -5.85 5.41
C MET A 218 11.21 -5.21 4.18
N PRO A 219 10.66 -4.14 3.59
CA PRO A 219 11.37 -3.38 2.57
C PRO A 219 12.66 -2.74 3.13
N PRO A 220 13.74 -2.55 2.33
CA PRO A 220 15.00 -1.95 2.81
C PRO A 220 14.85 -0.60 3.50
N TYR A 221 13.91 0.23 3.02
CA TYR A 221 13.68 1.57 3.57
C TYR A 221 13.01 1.57 4.95
N PHE A 222 12.45 0.44 5.41
CA PHE A 222 11.93 0.29 6.78
C PHE A 222 13.04 0.05 7.81
N ILE A 223 14.22 -0.45 7.37
CA ILE A 223 15.40 -0.57 8.24
C ILE A 223 15.93 0.83 8.58
N PHE A 224 16.16 1.65 7.54
CA PHE A 224 16.30 3.10 7.66
C PHE A 224 16.16 3.76 6.28
N SER A 225 15.83 5.05 6.30
CA SER A 225 15.49 5.82 5.10
C SER A 225 16.68 5.96 4.13
N GLN A 226 16.41 6.31 2.87
CA GLN A 226 17.47 6.58 1.90
C GLN A 226 18.35 7.76 2.31
N VAL A 227 17.77 8.78 2.95
CA VAL A 227 18.53 9.92 3.48
C VAL A 227 19.47 9.46 4.60
N ALA A 228 18.98 8.60 5.51
CA ALA A 228 19.82 8.04 6.57
C ALA A 228 20.94 7.17 6.03
N LEU A 229 20.70 6.34 5.00
CA LEU A 229 21.76 5.55 4.37
C LEU A 229 22.91 6.44 3.85
N ILE A 230 22.57 7.54 3.18
CA ILE A 230 23.55 8.51 2.65
C ILE A 230 24.26 9.23 3.80
N GLU A 231 23.53 9.63 4.83
CA GLU A 231 24.14 10.33 5.97
C GLU A 231 25.03 9.42 6.82
N ILE A 232 24.68 8.15 7.02
CA ILE A 232 25.53 7.18 7.74
C ILE A 232 26.82 6.93 6.96
N SER A 233 26.75 6.75 5.64
CA SER A 233 27.97 6.56 4.83
C SER A 233 28.89 7.78 4.88
N ASN A 234 28.31 8.99 4.89
CA ASN A 234 29.10 10.21 4.93
C ASN A 234 29.67 10.50 6.34
N LYS A 235 28.86 10.36 7.40
CA LYS A 235 29.22 10.75 8.78
C LYS A 235 29.88 9.65 9.62
N LYS A 236 29.75 8.38 9.23
CA LYS A 236 30.38 7.22 9.89
C LYS A 236 30.18 7.14 11.43
N PRO A 237 28.92 7.20 11.92
CA PRO A 237 28.66 7.18 13.36
C PRO A 237 29.14 5.87 14.01
N LEU A 238 29.79 5.97 15.16
CA LEU A 238 30.25 4.83 15.97
C LEU A 238 29.66 4.84 17.39
N THR A 239 28.84 5.84 17.70
CA THR A 239 28.11 5.93 18.97
C THR A 239 26.60 6.10 18.75
N MET A 240 25.82 5.77 19.78
CA MET A 240 24.36 5.92 19.75
C MET A 240 23.94 7.37 19.57
N GLU A 241 24.67 8.32 20.17
CA GLU A 241 24.40 9.74 20.07
C GLU A 241 24.55 10.23 18.62
N GLU A 242 25.66 9.87 17.96
CA GLU A 242 25.90 10.20 16.56
C GLU A 242 24.86 9.56 15.63
N LEU A 243 24.45 8.32 15.91
CA LEU A 243 23.45 7.60 15.12
C LEU A 243 22.06 8.24 15.24
N LEU A 244 21.70 8.77 16.41
CA LEU A 244 20.45 9.52 16.63
C LEU A 244 20.47 10.90 15.96
N ALA A 245 21.64 11.50 15.76
CA ALA A 245 21.80 12.74 15.03
C ALA A 245 21.66 12.59 13.50
N ILE A 246 21.57 11.36 12.97
CA ILE A 246 21.37 11.10 11.55
C ILE A 246 19.94 11.40 11.11
N LYS A 247 19.79 12.25 10.08
CA LYS A 247 18.49 12.61 9.53
C LYS A 247 17.81 11.40 8.89
N GLY A 248 16.61 11.08 9.39
CA GLY A 248 15.84 9.93 8.90
C GLY A 248 16.25 8.60 9.52
N MET A 249 17.05 8.64 10.59
CA MET A 249 17.26 7.57 11.56
C MET A 249 16.43 7.92 12.81
N GLY A 250 15.53 7.02 13.23
CA GLY A 250 14.68 7.24 14.41
C GLY A 250 15.11 6.35 15.57
N MET A 251 14.80 6.75 16.80
CA MET A 251 15.19 6.07 18.04
C MET A 251 15.03 4.54 18.01
N ILE A 252 13.87 4.05 17.53
CA ILE A 252 13.57 2.61 17.44
C ILE A 252 14.57 1.89 16.53
N ASN A 253 14.86 2.47 15.36
CA ASN A 253 15.76 1.85 14.39
C ASN A 253 17.23 2.01 14.82
N SER A 254 17.59 3.12 15.45
CA SER A 254 18.92 3.30 16.04
C SER A 254 19.21 2.22 17.08
N ASN A 255 18.29 2.00 18.02
CA ASN A 255 18.46 0.97 19.05
C ASN A 255 18.51 -0.45 18.47
N LYS A 256 17.76 -0.71 17.40
CA LYS A 256 17.66 -2.05 16.81
C LYS A 256 18.84 -2.43 15.91
N TYR A 257 19.44 -1.45 15.22
CA TYR A 257 20.41 -1.71 14.16
C TYR A 257 21.80 -1.12 14.42
N SER A 258 22.01 -0.43 15.54
CA SER A 258 23.28 0.22 15.89
C SER A 258 24.48 -0.71 15.79
N GLU A 259 24.45 -1.87 16.46
CA GLU A 259 25.57 -2.81 16.46
C GLU A 259 25.96 -3.29 15.06
N TYR A 260 24.98 -3.56 14.20
CA TYR A 260 25.25 -3.95 12.82
C TYR A 260 25.90 -2.82 12.03
N ILE A 261 25.38 -1.60 12.18
CA ILE A 261 25.91 -0.41 11.51
C ILE A 261 27.34 -0.13 11.98
N PHE A 262 27.58 -0.16 13.29
CA PHE A 262 28.91 0.07 13.87
C PHE A 262 29.91 -1.01 13.44
N ASN A 263 29.51 -2.27 13.36
CA ASN A 263 30.38 -3.35 12.88
C ASN A 263 30.75 -3.17 11.40
N ILE A 264 29.81 -2.78 10.54
CA ILE A 264 30.10 -2.51 9.11
C ILE A 264 31.08 -1.35 8.98
N ILE A 265 30.87 -0.28 9.76
CA ILE A 265 31.74 0.91 9.72
C ILE A 265 33.13 0.58 10.26
N ARG A 266 33.23 -0.14 11.39
CA ARG A 266 34.51 -0.58 11.96
C ARG A 266 35.30 -1.42 10.98
N ASN A 267 34.70 -2.47 10.44
CA ASN A 267 35.35 -3.35 9.46
C ASN A 267 35.80 -2.57 8.21
N TYR A 268 34.99 -1.62 7.75
CA TYR A 268 35.36 -0.77 6.62
C TYR A 268 36.58 0.12 6.93
N ILE A 269 36.63 0.75 8.11
CA ILE A 269 37.76 1.60 8.53
C ILE A 269 39.04 0.77 8.72
N GLU A 270 38.93 -0.41 9.32
CA GLU A 270 40.05 -1.33 9.53
C GLU A 270 40.65 -1.79 8.19
N ASN A 271 39.82 -2.22 7.24
CA ASN A 271 40.28 -2.63 5.91
C ASN A 271 40.94 -1.47 5.13
N LYS A 272 40.39 -0.26 5.25
CA LYS A 272 40.97 0.97 4.67
C LYS A 272 42.31 1.39 5.28
N SER A 273 42.65 0.90 6.46
CA SER A 273 43.89 1.24 7.16
C SER A 273 45.02 0.23 6.87
N GLN A 274 44.70 -0.86 6.17
CA GLN A 274 45.65 -1.91 5.77
C GLN A 274 46.06 -1.81 4.28
N ASP A 275 45.39 -0.94 3.51
CA ASP A 275 45.74 -0.54 2.14
C ASP A 275 46.53 0.78 2.13
#